data_AF-A0A1B8ZC01-F1
#
_entry.id   AF-A0A1B8ZC01-F1
#
_cell.length_a   1.000
_cell.length_b   1.000
_cell.length_c   1.000
_cell.angle_alpha   90.00
_cell.angle_beta   90.00
_cell.angle_gamma   90.00
#
_symmetry.space_group_name_H-M   'P 1'
#
loop_
_entity.id
_entity.type
_entity.pdbx_description
1 polymer ?
#
loop_
_entity_poly.entity_id
_entity_poly.type
_entity_poly.pdbx_seq_one_letter_code
_entity_poly.pdbx_strand_id
1 'polypeptide(L)'
;MSLNKNEKSITPKIQIMKSRKTLTDFFKNCSNPELFRKVWNQGGLSFEKVKQYPNDYYAANTGAVPGMIYYSETCRFAKSNIWLIIEQLSTFEEEIGQPLDKPSDTMQLQNWYTWFAWENMMSELINYLEE
;
A
#
# COMPACT_ATOMS: atom_id res chain seq x y z
N MET A 1 -27.28 56.59 27.38
CA MET A 1 -28.02 55.40 26.90
C MET A 1 -27.12 54.68 25.90
N SER A 2 -26.57 53.54 26.34
CA SER A 2 -25.76 52.63 25.54
C SER A 2 -26.61 51.92 24.49
N LEU A 3 -26.05 51.66 23.31
CA LEU A 3 -26.35 50.45 22.53
C LEU A 3 -25.11 50.09 21.70
N ASN A 4 -24.30 49.20 22.27
CA ASN A 4 -23.20 48.52 21.61
C ASN A 4 -23.80 47.32 20.86
N LYS A 5 -23.80 47.31 19.52
CA LYS A 5 -24.19 46.13 18.73
C LYS A 5 -22.94 45.40 18.28
N ASN A 6 -22.53 44.43 19.09
CA ASN A 6 -21.56 43.41 18.73
C ASN A 6 -22.24 42.41 17.78
N GLU A 7 -22.09 42.60 16.47
CA GLU A 7 -22.39 41.56 15.49
C GLU A 7 -21.25 40.55 15.49
N LYS A 8 -21.40 39.48 16.29
CA LYS A 8 -20.59 38.28 16.12
C LYS A 8 -21.05 37.58 14.85
N SER A 9 -20.28 37.74 13.79
CA SER A 9 -20.34 36.88 12.60
C SER A 9 -20.13 35.43 13.04
N ILE A 10 -21.20 34.63 13.02
CA ILE A 10 -21.14 33.18 13.18
C ILE A 10 -21.00 32.60 11.77
N THR A 11 -19.76 32.55 11.27
CA THR A 11 -19.47 31.73 10.11
C THR A 11 -19.36 30.27 10.60
N PRO A 12 -20.16 29.32 10.09
CA PRO A 12 -19.95 27.92 10.43
C PRO A 12 -18.58 27.52 9.89
N LYS A 13 -17.64 27.21 10.78
CA LYS A 13 -16.41 26.49 10.41
C LYS A 13 -16.86 25.13 9.91
N ILE A 14 -17.01 24.99 8.59
CA ILE A 14 -17.01 23.69 7.94
C ILE A 14 -15.61 23.13 8.22
N GLN A 15 -15.49 22.40 9.33
CA GLN A 15 -14.37 21.50 9.54
C GLN A 15 -14.52 20.45 8.45
N ILE A 16 -13.76 20.62 7.36
CA ILE A 16 -13.56 19.57 6.38
C ILE A 16 -12.94 18.42 7.17
N MET A 17 -13.76 17.47 7.60
CA MET A 17 -13.27 16.19 8.10
C MET A 17 -12.57 15.54 6.91
N LYS A 18 -11.25 15.70 6.81
CA LYS A 18 -10.43 14.78 6.01
C LYS A 18 -10.87 13.39 6.45
N SER A 19 -11.41 12.60 5.53
CA SER A 19 -11.85 11.25 5.83
C SER A 19 -10.70 10.53 6.55
N ARG A 20 -10.99 9.89 7.67
CA ARG A 20 -9.96 9.18 8.43
C ARG A 20 -9.55 7.96 7.61
N LYS A 21 -8.51 8.10 6.79
CA LYS A 21 -7.96 7.01 5.98
C LYS A 21 -7.58 5.83 6.90
N THR A 22 -8.09 4.64 6.58
CA THR A 22 -7.84 3.41 7.34
C THR A 22 -7.39 2.29 6.42
N LEU A 23 -6.61 1.36 6.96
CA LEU A 23 -6.17 0.18 6.21
C LEU A 23 -7.35 -0.69 5.74
N THR A 24 -8.40 -0.80 6.56
CA THR A 24 -9.62 -1.55 6.19
C THR A 24 -10.31 -0.94 4.98
N ASP A 25 -10.34 0.39 4.90
CA ASP A 25 -10.94 1.11 3.78
C ASP A 25 -10.08 1.02 2.52
N PHE A 26 -8.74 1.09 2.66
CA PHE A 26 -7.83 0.76 1.55
C PHE A 26 -8.14 -0.62 0.96
N PHE A 27 -8.21 -1.67 1.79
CA PHE A 27 -8.50 -3.03 1.31
C PHE A 27 -9.91 -3.24 0.74
N LYS A 28 -10.82 -2.26 0.83
CA LYS A 28 -12.13 -2.34 0.16
C LYS A 28 -12.08 -1.81 -1.27
N ASN A 29 -11.09 -0.97 -1.58
CA ASN A 29 -11.06 -0.19 -2.81
C ASN A 29 -9.80 -0.45 -3.67
N CYS A 30 -8.81 -1.18 -3.15
CA CYS A 30 -7.60 -1.55 -3.91
C CYS A 30 -7.89 -2.61 -4.99
N SER A 31 -6.99 -2.71 -5.97
CA SER A 31 -7.12 -3.61 -7.12
C SER A 31 -7.22 -5.09 -6.76
N ASN A 32 -6.43 -5.55 -5.77
CA ASN A 32 -6.43 -6.94 -5.32
C ASN A 32 -6.49 -7.07 -3.80
N PRO A 33 -7.70 -6.96 -3.20
CA PRO A 33 -7.91 -7.02 -1.76
C PRO A 33 -7.40 -8.29 -1.08
N GLU A 34 -7.44 -9.43 -1.76
CA GLU A 34 -6.98 -10.68 -1.17
C GLU A 34 -5.46 -10.72 -1.08
N LEU A 35 -4.77 -10.46 -2.20
CA LEU A 35 -3.31 -10.41 -2.26
C LEU A 35 -2.76 -9.35 -1.30
N PHE A 36 -3.33 -8.15 -1.31
CA PHE A 36 -2.81 -7.03 -0.53
C PHE A 36 -2.94 -7.26 0.97
N ARG A 37 -4.01 -7.91 1.44
CA ARG A 37 -4.10 -8.34 2.86
C ARG A 37 -3.00 -9.35 3.22
N LYS A 38 -2.75 -10.33 2.34
CA LYS A 38 -1.72 -11.36 2.57
C LYS A 38 -0.33 -10.74 2.61
N VAL A 39 0.02 -9.89 1.64
CA VAL A 39 1.35 -9.28 1.56
C VAL A 39 1.57 -8.21 2.64
N TRP A 40 0.52 -7.48 3.04
CA TRP A 40 0.56 -6.60 4.20
C TRP A 40 0.91 -7.35 5.49
N ASN A 41 0.22 -8.47 5.73
CA ASN A 41 0.48 -9.31 6.89
C ASN A 41 1.89 -9.89 6.88
N GLN A 42 2.39 -10.30 5.70
CA GLN A 42 3.77 -10.73 5.54
C GLN A 42 4.75 -9.62 5.94
N GLY A 43 4.53 -8.38 5.50
CA GLY A 43 5.45 -7.25 5.76
C GLY A 43 5.64 -6.91 7.23
N GLY A 44 4.66 -7.21 8.09
CA GLY A 44 4.79 -7.09 9.54
C GLY A 44 4.88 -5.64 10.05
N LEU A 45 4.29 -4.70 9.32
CA LEU A 45 4.31 -3.27 9.66
C LEU A 45 3.04 -2.80 10.38
N SER A 46 3.20 -1.74 11.17
CA SER A 46 2.06 -1.00 11.73
C SER A 46 1.54 0.00 10.70
N PHE A 47 0.22 0.02 10.50
CA PHE A 47 -0.40 0.97 9.58
C PHE A 47 -0.13 2.43 9.97
N GLU A 48 -0.10 2.75 11.26
CA GLU A 48 0.17 4.12 11.73
C GLU A 48 1.57 4.59 11.34
N LYS A 49 2.57 3.70 11.35
CA LYS A 49 3.94 4.02 10.90
C LYS A 49 3.99 4.26 9.40
N VAL A 50 3.38 3.37 8.62
CA VAL A 50 3.34 3.48 7.16
C VAL A 50 2.58 4.73 6.76
N LYS A 51 1.46 5.03 7.42
CA LYS A 51 0.69 6.25 7.18
C LYS A 51 1.48 7.53 7.42
N GLN A 52 2.40 7.53 8.38
CA GLN A 52 3.24 8.68 8.69
C GLN A 52 4.39 8.86 7.67
N TYR A 53 4.95 7.77 7.18
CA TYR A 53 6.12 7.76 6.30
C TYR A 53 5.99 6.69 5.18
N PRO A 54 5.04 6.81 4.25
CA PRO A 54 4.70 5.68 3.37
C PRO A 54 5.83 5.33 2.39
N ASN A 55 6.58 6.34 1.94
CA ASN A 55 7.70 6.16 1.01
C ASN A 55 8.88 5.40 1.64
N ASP A 56 9.07 5.46 2.97
CA ASP A 56 10.14 4.75 3.68
C ASP A 56 9.94 3.22 3.60
N TYR A 57 8.72 2.77 3.33
CA TYR A 57 8.35 1.35 3.27
C TYR A 57 7.98 0.88 1.87
N TYR A 58 8.13 1.73 0.84
CA TYR A 58 7.79 1.36 -0.53
C TYR A 58 8.69 0.22 -1.04
N ALA A 59 10.00 0.43 -1.05
CA ALA A 59 10.97 -0.52 -1.57
C ALA A 59 11.12 -1.72 -0.62
N ALA A 60 10.74 -2.90 -1.10
CA ALA A 60 10.57 -4.09 -0.26
C ALA A 60 11.89 -4.62 0.32
N ASN A 61 12.99 -4.46 -0.40
CA ASN A 61 14.27 -5.11 -0.12
C ASN A 61 15.29 -4.22 0.65
N THR A 62 14.87 -3.09 1.19
CA THR A 62 15.75 -2.10 1.85
C THR A 62 16.08 -2.40 3.31
N GLY A 63 15.42 -3.39 3.92
CA GLY A 63 15.48 -3.63 5.37
C GLY A 63 14.44 -2.86 6.18
N ALA A 64 13.74 -1.89 5.58
CA ALA A 64 12.65 -1.16 6.23
C ALA A 64 11.39 -2.02 6.44
N VAL A 65 11.25 -3.11 5.68
CA VAL A 65 10.11 -4.04 5.75
C VAL A 65 10.59 -5.39 6.29
N PRO A 66 10.43 -5.68 7.59
CA PRO A 66 11.00 -6.88 8.22
C PRO A 66 10.57 -8.19 7.56
N GLY A 67 9.34 -8.25 7.04
CA GLY A 67 8.79 -9.41 6.35
C GLY A 67 9.39 -9.72 4.97
N MET A 68 10.18 -8.82 4.41
CA MET A 68 10.61 -8.87 3.00
C MET A 68 12.10 -9.13 2.80
N ILE A 69 12.88 -9.22 3.89
CA ILE A 69 14.34 -9.45 3.82
C ILE A 69 14.76 -10.92 3.96
N TYR A 70 13.86 -11.79 4.41
CA TYR A 70 14.17 -13.21 4.62
C TYR A 70 13.82 -14.02 3.38
N TYR A 71 14.81 -14.24 2.50
CA TYR A 71 14.60 -14.85 1.18
C TYR A 71 13.85 -16.18 1.21
N SER A 72 14.07 -17.03 2.22
CA SER A 72 13.34 -18.28 2.37
C SER A 72 11.83 -18.07 2.63
N GLU A 73 11.49 -17.05 3.41
CA GLU A 73 10.11 -16.74 3.78
C GLU A 73 9.38 -16.02 2.64
N THR A 74 10.04 -15.10 1.95
CA THR A 74 9.50 -14.47 0.73
C THR A 74 9.34 -15.49 -0.40
N CYS A 75 10.29 -16.40 -0.60
CA CYS A 75 10.08 -17.51 -1.54
C CYS A 75 8.88 -18.39 -1.17
N ARG A 76 8.68 -18.67 0.13
CA ARG A 76 7.51 -19.44 0.60
C ARG A 76 6.22 -18.67 0.33
N PHE A 77 6.20 -17.38 0.63
CA PHE A 77 5.05 -16.51 0.37
C PHE A 77 4.65 -16.52 -1.11
N ALA A 78 5.62 -16.32 -2.02
CA ALA A 78 5.35 -16.36 -3.45
C ALA A 78 4.74 -17.69 -3.88
N LYS A 79 5.31 -18.83 -3.46
CA LYS A 79 4.79 -20.16 -3.81
C LYS A 79 3.35 -20.36 -3.35
N SER A 80 3.03 -19.91 -2.13
CA SER A 80 1.69 -20.06 -1.56
C SER A 80 0.63 -19.15 -2.18
N ASN A 81 1.03 -18.09 -2.88
CA ASN A 81 0.10 -17.07 -3.40
C ASN A 81 0.35 -16.77 -4.89
N ILE A 82 1.03 -17.66 -5.62
CA ILE A 82 1.55 -17.39 -6.97
C ILE A 82 0.46 -16.97 -7.97
N TRP A 83 -0.72 -17.56 -7.89
CA TRP A 83 -1.84 -17.23 -8.79
C TRP A 83 -2.31 -15.79 -8.63
N LEU A 84 -2.49 -15.34 -7.38
CA LEU A 84 -2.88 -13.96 -7.08
C LEU A 84 -1.80 -12.97 -7.54
N ILE A 85 -0.53 -13.33 -7.38
CA ILE A 85 0.60 -12.48 -7.79
C ILE A 85 0.65 -12.36 -9.32
N ILE A 86 0.50 -13.47 -10.05
CA ILE A 86 0.51 -13.47 -11.52
C ILE A 86 -0.70 -12.70 -12.07
N GLU A 87 -1.88 -12.86 -11.48
CA GLU A 87 -3.06 -12.08 -11.84
C GLU A 87 -2.78 -10.58 -11.71
N GLN A 88 -2.31 -10.13 -10.55
CA GLN A 88 -1.98 -8.72 -10.32
C GLN A 88 -0.88 -8.20 -11.27
N LEU A 89 0.15 -9.01 -11.49
CA LEU A 89 1.23 -8.68 -12.40
C LEU A 89 0.74 -8.53 -13.84
N SER A 90 -0.13 -9.43 -14.29
CA SER A 90 -0.66 -9.38 -15.65
C SER A 90 -1.49 -8.11 -15.88
N THR A 91 -2.35 -7.74 -14.92
CA THR A 91 -3.09 -6.49 -14.95
C THR A 91 -2.15 -5.28 -14.99
N PHE A 92 -1.14 -5.26 -14.13
CA PHE A 92 -0.16 -4.17 -14.11
C PHE A 92 0.62 -4.04 -15.43
N GLU A 93 1.09 -5.17 -15.99
CA GLU A 93 1.81 -5.19 -17.27
C GLU A 93 0.94 -4.74 -18.45
N GLU A 94 -0.36 -5.05 -18.42
CA GLU A 94 -1.34 -4.55 -19.38
C GLU A 94 -1.52 -3.03 -19.26
N GLU A 95 -1.63 -2.50 -18.04
CA GLU A 95 -1.78 -1.06 -17.78
C GLU A 95 -0.56 -0.25 -18.25
N ILE A 96 0.66 -0.75 -18.04
CA ILE A 96 1.88 -0.08 -18.50
C ILE A 96 2.24 -0.39 -19.96
N GLY A 97 1.52 -1.32 -20.60
CA GLY A 97 1.68 -1.70 -22.00
C GLY A 97 2.97 -2.47 -22.32
N GLN A 98 3.66 -3.03 -21.31
CA GLN A 98 4.88 -3.81 -21.51
C GLN A 98 5.14 -4.78 -20.35
N PRO A 99 5.76 -5.94 -20.62
CA PRO A 99 6.17 -6.87 -19.57
C PRO A 99 7.33 -6.31 -18.75
N LEU A 100 7.33 -6.61 -17.45
CA LEU A 100 8.46 -6.33 -16.57
C LEU A 100 9.61 -7.31 -16.80
N ASP A 101 10.84 -6.83 -16.64
CA ASP A 101 12.05 -7.65 -16.64
C ASP A 101 12.09 -8.54 -15.38
N LYS A 102 12.20 -9.84 -15.58
CA LYS A 102 12.07 -10.86 -14.53
C LYS A 102 13.39 -11.60 -14.36
N PRO A 103 13.84 -11.88 -13.13
CA PRO A 103 15.00 -12.72 -12.90
C PRO A 103 14.83 -14.11 -13.52
N SER A 104 15.91 -14.65 -14.09
CA SER A 104 15.94 -16.01 -14.64
C SER A 104 16.18 -17.08 -13.57
N ASP A 105 16.88 -16.73 -12.48
CA ASP A 105 17.07 -17.62 -11.34
C ASP A 105 15.75 -17.83 -10.59
N THR A 106 15.40 -19.09 -10.32
CA THR A 106 14.11 -19.45 -9.74
C THR A 106 13.90 -18.86 -8.34
N MET A 107 14.95 -18.82 -7.51
CA MET A 107 14.84 -18.28 -6.16
C MET A 107 14.70 -16.75 -6.22
N GLN A 108 15.49 -16.09 -7.06
CA GLN A 108 15.36 -14.64 -7.28
C GLN A 108 13.99 -14.28 -7.85
N LEU A 109 13.46 -15.06 -8.81
CA LEU A 109 12.14 -14.86 -9.37
C LEU A 109 11.04 -14.97 -8.29
N GLN A 110 11.15 -15.94 -7.40
CA GLN A 110 10.20 -16.10 -6.28
C GLN A 110 10.27 -14.94 -5.28
N ASN A 111 11.47 -14.45 -4.97
CA ASN A 111 11.64 -13.25 -4.14
C ASN A 111 11.04 -12.02 -4.83
N TRP A 112 11.38 -11.84 -6.10
CA TRP A 112 10.89 -10.75 -6.94
C TRP A 112 9.36 -10.72 -7.00
N TYR A 113 8.69 -11.86 -7.13
CA TYR A 113 7.22 -11.92 -7.07
C TYR A 113 6.64 -11.39 -5.76
N THR A 114 7.28 -11.70 -4.64
CA THR A 114 6.83 -11.19 -3.33
C THR A 114 7.07 -9.69 -3.21
N TRP A 115 8.22 -9.21 -3.67
CA TRP A 115 8.55 -7.78 -3.65
C TRP A 115 7.66 -6.98 -4.59
N PHE A 116 7.38 -7.49 -5.79
CA PHE A 116 6.41 -6.91 -6.71
C PHE A 116 5.04 -6.75 -6.03
N ALA A 117 4.52 -7.81 -5.39
CA ALA A 117 3.23 -7.74 -4.71
C ALA A 117 3.22 -6.68 -3.58
N TRP A 118 4.34 -6.52 -2.87
CA TRP A 118 4.48 -5.48 -1.86
C TRP A 118 4.52 -4.07 -2.45
N GLU A 119 5.38 -3.84 -3.45
CA GLU A 119 5.61 -2.54 -4.08
C GLU A 119 4.36 -2.06 -4.83
N ASN A 120 3.65 -2.98 -5.49
CA ASN A 120 2.38 -2.69 -6.15
C ASN A 120 1.30 -2.30 -5.13
N MET A 121 1.15 -3.04 -4.02
CA MET A 121 0.27 -2.65 -2.91
C MET A 121 0.65 -1.28 -2.33
N MET A 122 1.95 -1.04 -2.09
CA MET A 122 2.44 0.21 -1.52
C MET A 122 2.19 1.40 -2.43
N SER A 123 2.32 1.23 -3.75
CA SER A 123 1.96 2.24 -4.75
C SER A 123 0.50 2.68 -4.60
N GLU A 124 -0.43 1.73 -4.59
CA GLU A 124 -1.86 2.03 -4.40
C GLU A 124 -2.15 2.61 -3.01
N LEU A 125 -1.45 2.13 -1.98
CA LEU A 125 -1.64 2.64 -0.63
C LEU A 125 -1.18 4.09 -0.51
N ILE A 126 -0.07 4.45 -1.15
CA ILE A 126 0.42 5.84 -1.21
C ILE A 126 -0.61 6.71 -1.89
N ASN A 127 -1.11 6.32 -3.06
CA ASN A 127 -2.16 7.06 -3.77
C ASN A 127 -3.41 7.26 -2.88
N TYR A 128 -3.86 6.18 -2.22
CA TYR A 128 -4.98 6.25 -1.27
C TYR A 128 -4.74 7.23 -0.11
N LEU A 129 -3.51 7.36 0.38
CA LEU A 129 -3.17 8.27 1.47
C LEU A 129 -3.05 9.74 1.02
N GLU A 130 -2.73 9.98 -0.25
CA GLU A 130 -2.55 11.31 -0.84
C GLU A 130 -3.88 11.95 -1.30
N GLU A 131 -4.85 11.15 -1.74
CA GLU A 131 -6.22 11.57 -2.09
C GLU A 131 -7.05 12.09 -0.91
#